data_AF-A0A183FSJ8-F1
#
_entry.id   AF-A0A183FSJ8-F1
#
_cell.length_a   1.000
_cell.length_b   1.000
_cell.length_c   1.000
_cell.angle_alpha   90.00
_cell.angle_beta   90.00
_cell.angle_gamma   90.00
#
_symmetry.space_group_name_H-M   'P 1'
#
loop_
_entity.id
_entity.type
_entity.pdbx_description
1 polymer ?
#
loop_
_entity_poly.entity_id
_entity_poly.type
_entity_poly.pdbx_seq_one_letter_code
_entity_poly.pdbx_strand_id
1 'polypeptide(L)'
;MGDVSVLSFPEKSGTKSPTPEGWKGPVTEEITFRCCCVALLSGCVSPTMTVFVGPLPFACSHLHHIGDDRRRGFSTGQAVARRVFQLVYTYIFGAYATYLFISTGHALAPIVTHAVCNCLGLPLFNEICTFSKRWQRLLLWTTYGLGMCGFAALVAPLTRKELYQKW
;
A
#
# COMPACT_ATOMS: atom_id res chain seq x y z
N MET A 1 -7.60 -8.77 21.09
CA MET A 1 -8.17 -8.29 19.81
C MET A 1 -7.03 -7.75 18.98
N GLY A 2 -6.70 -8.45 17.90
CA GLY A 2 -5.46 -8.24 17.15
C GLY A 2 -5.40 -6.87 16.46
N ASP A 3 -4.24 -6.26 16.51
CA ASP A 3 -3.92 -4.96 15.91
C ASP A 3 -3.79 -5.16 14.38
N VAL A 4 -4.88 -4.95 13.62
CA VAL A 4 -4.96 -5.09 12.14
C VAL A 4 -4.44 -3.82 11.45
N SER A 5 -3.32 -3.28 11.94
CA SER A 5 -2.81 -1.95 11.56
C SER A 5 -1.50 -2.09 10.81
N VAL A 6 -1.59 -2.68 9.62
CA VAL A 6 -0.42 -3.17 8.88
C VAL A 6 0.37 -2.07 8.17
N LEU A 7 -0.10 -0.83 8.15
CA LEU A 7 0.70 0.32 7.69
C LEU A 7 1.04 1.28 8.84
N SER A 8 1.61 0.74 9.91
CA SER A 8 2.23 1.56 10.96
C SER A 8 3.57 2.10 10.45
N PHE A 9 3.74 3.44 10.44
CA PHE A 9 5.06 4.08 10.29
C PHE A 9 6.08 3.32 11.16
N PRO A 10 7.25 2.95 10.62
CA PRO A 10 8.21 2.16 11.37
C PRO A 10 8.72 3.00 12.55
N GLU A 11 8.41 2.55 13.76
CA GLU A 11 9.18 2.92 14.93
C GLU A 11 10.51 2.19 14.83
N LYS A 12 11.56 2.99 14.61
CA LYS A 12 13.02 2.70 14.66
C LYS A 12 13.49 1.26 14.45
N SER A 13 14.30 1.10 13.39
CA SER A 13 15.45 0.19 13.29
C SER A 13 15.23 -1.24 13.81
N GLY A 14 14.51 -2.04 13.03
CA GLY A 14 14.52 -3.48 13.15
C GLY A 14 13.98 -4.04 11.85
N THR A 15 14.82 -4.69 11.05
CA THR A 15 14.36 -5.48 9.90
C THR A 15 13.33 -6.47 10.40
N LYS A 16 12.04 -6.24 10.12
CA LYS A 16 11.00 -7.22 10.41
C LYS A 16 11.34 -8.46 9.58
N SER A 17 11.76 -9.54 10.24
CA SER A 17 11.83 -10.85 9.60
C SER A 17 10.44 -11.17 9.02
N PRO A 18 10.36 -11.87 7.88
CA PRO A 18 9.07 -12.28 7.33
C PRO A 18 8.45 -13.33 8.26
N THR A 19 7.77 -12.86 9.30
CA THR A 19 6.95 -13.71 10.16
C THR A 19 5.73 -14.17 9.36
N PRO A 20 5.23 -15.40 9.57
CA PRO A 20 4.01 -15.90 8.92
C PRO A 20 2.79 -14.97 9.05
N GLU A 21 2.78 -14.12 10.09
CA GLU A 21 1.77 -13.09 10.35
C GLU A 21 1.73 -11.96 9.30
N GLY A 22 2.86 -11.70 8.60
CA GLY A 22 2.99 -10.58 7.66
C GLY A 22 2.08 -10.67 6.43
N TRP A 23 1.57 -11.87 6.14
CA TRP A 23 0.68 -12.13 5.00
C TRP A 23 -0.80 -12.12 5.39
N LYS A 24 -1.14 -12.35 6.66
CA LYS A 24 -2.54 -12.49 7.10
C LYS A 24 -3.34 -11.21 6.89
N GLY A 25 -2.81 -10.06 7.32
CA GLY A 25 -3.45 -8.76 7.14
C GLY A 25 -3.70 -8.42 5.67
N PRO A 26 -2.66 -8.42 4.81
CA PRO A 26 -2.82 -8.18 3.38
C PRO A 26 -3.87 -9.09 2.71
N VAL A 27 -3.89 -10.37 3.03
CA VAL A 27 -4.90 -11.30 2.48
C VAL A 27 -6.32 -10.89 2.89
N THR A 28 -6.56 -10.64 4.16
CA THR A 28 -7.90 -10.29 4.65
C THR A 28 -8.37 -8.94 4.14
N GLU A 29 -7.47 -7.96 4.07
CA GLU A 29 -7.77 -6.62 3.59
C GLU A 29 -8.08 -6.64 2.09
N GLU A 30 -7.27 -7.31 1.27
CA GLU A 30 -7.53 -7.41 -0.16
C GLU A 30 -8.79 -8.22 -0.48
N ILE A 31 -9.07 -9.31 0.24
CA ILE A 31 -10.34 -10.02 0.04
C ILE A 31 -11.53 -9.10 0.36
N THR A 32 -11.50 -8.41 1.50
CA THR A 32 -12.60 -7.54 1.93
C THR A 32 -12.80 -6.39 0.95
N PHE A 33 -11.74 -5.64 0.64
CA PHE A 33 -11.87 -4.43 -0.16
C PHE A 33 -11.93 -4.71 -1.66
N ARG A 34 -11.24 -5.74 -2.20
CA ARG A 34 -11.21 -6.02 -3.64
C ARG A 34 -12.27 -7.03 -4.05
N CYS A 35 -12.26 -8.19 -3.42
CA CYS A 35 -13.21 -9.26 -3.79
C CYS A 35 -14.64 -8.94 -3.36
N CYS A 36 -14.87 -8.15 -2.30
CA CYS A 36 -16.22 -7.78 -1.87
C CYS A 36 -16.59 -6.36 -2.31
N CYS A 37 -15.90 -5.31 -1.82
CA CYS A 37 -16.31 -3.94 -2.09
C CYS A 37 -16.14 -3.54 -3.57
N VAL A 38 -14.93 -3.70 -4.13
CA VAL A 38 -14.66 -3.32 -5.53
C VAL A 38 -15.42 -4.20 -6.51
N ALA A 39 -15.56 -5.51 -6.25
CA ALA A 39 -16.31 -6.41 -7.14
C ALA A 39 -17.80 -6.03 -7.26
N LEU A 40 -18.41 -5.55 -6.17
CA LEU A 40 -19.78 -5.02 -6.22
C LEU A 40 -19.80 -3.66 -6.94
N LEU A 41 -18.86 -2.77 -6.63
CA LEU A 41 -18.78 -1.44 -7.24
C LEU A 41 -18.55 -1.49 -8.76
N SER A 42 -17.74 -2.44 -9.25
CA SER A 42 -17.41 -2.57 -10.67
C SER A 42 -18.61 -2.93 -11.55
N GLY A 43 -19.67 -3.49 -10.97
CA GLY A 43 -20.95 -3.72 -11.65
C GLY A 43 -21.82 -2.46 -11.77
N CYS A 44 -21.52 -1.41 -11.00
CA CYS A 44 -22.35 -0.19 -10.93
C CYS A 44 -21.74 1.01 -11.67
N VAL A 45 -20.42 1.04 -11.86
CA VAL A 45 -19.70 2.18 -12.45
C VAL A 45 -18.65 1.73 -13.47
N SER A 46 -18.13 2.68 -14.25
CA SER A 46 -17.09 2.35 -15.24
C SER A 46 -15.79 1.83 -14.58
N PRO A 47 -14.96 1.05 -15.29
CA PRO A 47 -13.69 0.56 -14.76
C PRO A 47 -12.78 1.68 -14.23
N THR A 48 -12.71 2.81 -14.95
CA THR A 48 -11.94 3.98 -14.53
C THR A 48 -12.46 4.57 -13.23
N MET A 49 -13.78 4.73 -13.09
CA MET A 49 -14.38 5.20 -11.84
C MET A 49 -14.16 4.23 -10.69
N THR A 50 -14.21 2.92 -10.97
CA THR A 50 -13.94 1.89 -9.96
C THR A 50 -12.51 2.02 -9.41
N VAL A 51 -11.51 2.31 -10.25
CA VAL A 51 -10.11 2.51 -9.81
C VAL A 51 -9.96 3.68 -8.84
N PHE A 52 -10.70 4.77 -9.02
CA PHE A 52 -10.62 5.94 -8.15
C PHE A 52 -11.52 5.87 -6.91
N VAL A 53 -12.72 5.30 -7.03
CA VAL A 53 -13.70 5.23 -5.94
C VAL A 53 -13.49 3.99 -5.05
N GLY A 54 -13.14 2.86 -5.66
CA GLY A 54 -12.90 1.58 -4.98
C GLY A 54 -11.93 1.62 -3.79
N PRO A 55 -10.82 2.39 -3.81
CA PRO A 55 -9.91 2.46 -2.67
C PRO A 55 -10.37 3.33 -1.50
N LEU A 56 -11.45 4.12 -1.64
CA LEU A 56 -11.87 5.04 -0.58
C LEU A 56 -12.20 4.33 0.75
N PRO A 57 -12.97 3.23 0.79
CA PRO A 57 -13.24 2.52 2.04
C PRO A 57 -11.97 1.98 2.70
N PHE A 58 -11.04 1.47 1.90
CA PHE A 58 -9.74 0.97 2.37
C PHE A 58 -8.88 2.09 2.96
N ALA A 59 -8.80 3.24 2.30
CA ALA A 59 -8.00 4.37 2.77
C ALA A 59 -8.62 5.00 4.03
N CYS A 60 -9.93 5.21 4.04
CA CYS A 60 -10.66 5.82 5.15
C CYS A 60 -10.70 4.94 6.39
N SER A 61 -10.64 3.61 6.25
CA SER A 61 -10.62 2.71 7.41
C SER A 61 -9.50 3.12 8.37
N HIS A 62 -8.32 3.49 7.87
CA HIS A 62 -7.15 3.87 8.69
C HIS A 62 -7.34 5.09 9.59
N LEU A 63 -8.37 5.92 9.36
CA LEU A 63 -8.69 7.04 10.26
C LEU A 63 -9.18 6.57 11.64
N HIS A 64 -9.66 5.31 11.76
CA HIS A 64 -10.09 4.79 13.06
C HIS A 64 -8.96 4.73 14.10
N HIS A 65 -7.70 4.66 13.66
CA HIS A 65 -6.52 4.68 14.53
C HIS A 65 -6.18 6.04 15.12
N ILE A 66 -6.89 7.11 14.76
CA ILE A 66 -6.71 8.41 15.44
C ILE A 66 -6.93 8.25 16.94
N GLY A 67 -7.92 7.45 17.35
CA GLY A 67 -8.17 7.16 18.77
C GLY A 67 -7.01 6.43 19.46
N ASP A 68 -6.36 5.50 18.77
CA ASP A 68 -5.18 4.79 19.27
C ASP A 68 -3.99 5.74 19.45
N ASP A 69 -3.76 6.65 18.49
CA ASP A 69 -2.68 7.64 18.58
C ASP A 69 -2.90 8.59 19.76
N ARG A 70 -4.15 9.00 20.01
CA ARG A 70 -4.49 9.82 21.17
C ARG A 70 -4.21 9.08 22.48
N ARG A 71 -4.53 7.78 22.56
CA ARG A 71 -4.21 6.93 23.72
C ARG A 71 -2.71 6.74 23.92
N ARG A 72 -1.92 6.75 22.83
CA ARG A 72 -0.45 6.67 22.85
C ARG A 72 0.23 8.00 23.21
N GLY A 73 -0.54 9.05 23.52
CA GLY A 73 -0.02 10.33 23.99
C GLY A 73 0.26 11.37 22.90
N PHE A 74 -0.05 11.08 21.62
CA PHE A 74 0.07 12.07 20.56
C PHE A 74 -0.97 13.18 20.70
N SER A 75 -0.59 14.43 20.40
CA SER A 75 -1.54 15.55 20.35
C SER A 75 -2.59 15.31 19.25
N THR A 76 -3.76 15.94 19.34
CA THR A 76 -4.83 15.77 18.32
C THR A 76 -4.32 16.15 16.94
N GLY A 77 -3.60 17.26 16.83
CA GLY A 77 -3.00 17.69 15.56
C GLY A 77 -2.00 16.68 15.01
N GLN A 78 -1.13 16.10 15.86
CA GLN A 78 -0.16 15.10 15.43
C GLN A 78 -0.81 13.78 14.98
N ALA A 79 -1.80 13.29 15.75
CA ALA A 79 -2.55 12.09 15.41
C ALA A 79 -3.28 12.25 14.07
N VAL A 80 -3.98 13.38 13.89
CA VAL A 80 -4.67 13.68 12.63
C VAL A 80 -3.69 13.79 11.47
N ALA A 81 -2.61 14.56 11.61
CA ALA A 81 -1.61 14.73 10.54
C ALA A 81 -0.99 13.39 10.10
N ARG A 82 -0.64 12.53 11.07
CA ARG A 82 -0.10 11.18 10.81
C ARG A 82 -1.09 10.32 10.02
N ARG A 83 -2.38 10.34 10.40
CA ARG A 83 -3.41 9.50 9.77
C ARG A 83 -3.91 10.06 8.44
N VAL A 84 -3.87 11.38 8.24
CA VAL A 84 -4.11 12.00 6.92
C VAL A 84 -3.00 11.62 5.95
N PHE A 85 -1.74 11.71 6.37
CA PHE A 85 -0.63 11.22 5.54
C PHE A 85 -0.81 9.73 5.21
N GLN A 86 -1.22 8.94 6.20
CA GLN A 86 -1.55 7.53 6.00
C GLN A 86 -2.63 7.30 4.96
N LEU A 87 -3.73 8.03 5.07
CA LEU A 87 -4.83 7.96 4.13
C LEU A 87 -4.39 8.26 2.70
N VAL A 88 -3.54 9.28 2.49
CA VAL A 88 -3.07 9.65 1.14
C VAL A 88 -2.28 8.52 0.50
N TYR A 89 -1.28 7.96 1.19
CA TYR A 89 -0.48 6.90 0.57
C TYR A 89 -1.25 5.57 0.46
N THR A 90 -2.13 5.25 1.41
CA THR A 90 -2.97 4.04 1.32
C THR A 90 -4.01 4.17 0.20
N TYR A 91 -4.52 5.37 -0.05
CA TYR A 91 -5.38 5.64 -1.20
C TYR A 91 -4.66 5.43 -2.52
N ILE A 92 -3.44 5.98 -2.69
CA ILE A 92 -2.64 5.80 -3.91
C ILE A 92 -2.33 4.31 -4.14
N PHE A 93 -1.85 3.61 -3.10
CA PHE A 93 -1.65 2.16 -3.15
C PHE A 93 -2.96 1.45 -3.50
N GLY A 94 -4.06 1.87 -2.89
CA GLY A 94 -5.34 1.22 -3.08
C GLY A 94 -5.88 1.38 -4.49
N ALA A 95 -5.66 2.54 -5.12
CA ALA A 95 -6.01 2.77 -6.52
C ALA A 95 -5.20 1.84 -7.43
N TYR A 96 -3.90 1.70 -7.17
CA TYR A 96 -3.05 0.75 -7.88
C TYR A 96 -3.49 -0.71 -7.69
N ALA A 97 -3.78 -1.15 -6.46
CA ALA A 97 -4.29 -2.49 -6.18
C ALA A 97 -5.64 -2.77 -6.86
N THR A 98 -6.52 -1.77 -6.91
CA THR A 98 -7.81 -1.85 -7.63
C THR A 98 -7.59 -1.95 -9.14
N TYR A 99 -6.65 -1.18 -9.68
CA TYR A 99 -6.24 -1.28 -11.08
C TYR A 99 -5.69 -2.68 -11.41
N LEU A 100 -4.83 -3.24 -10.56
CA LEU A 100 -4.35 -4.62 -10.71
C LEU A 100 -5.51 -5.61 -10.72
N PHE A 101 -6.40 -5.54 -9.72
CA PHE A 101 -7.54 -6.45 -9.60
C PHE A 101 -8.42 -6.46 -10.85
N ILE A 102 -8.76 -5.28 -11.38
CA ILE A 102 -9.60 -5.15 -12.59
C ILE A 102 -8.84 -5.58 -13.86
N SER A 103 -7.52 -5.41 -13.90
CA SER A 103 -6.71 -5.71 -15.09
C SER A 103 -6.34 -7.19 -15.18
N THR A 104 -6.01 -7.83 -14.05
CA THR A 104 -5.62 -9.25 -14.00
C THR A 104 -6.80 -10.18 -13.75
N GLY A 105 -7.91 -9.68 -13.19
CA GLY A 105 -9.12 -10.47 -12.90
C GLY A 105 -9.01 -11.37 -11.67
N HIS A 106 -7.94 -11.28 -10.88
CA HIS A 106 -7.73 -12.12 -9.69
C HIS A 106 -7.09 -11.35 -8.53
N ALA A 107 -7.43 -11.73 -7.30
CA ALA A 107 -6.95 -11.07 -6.09
C ALA A 107 -5.49 -11.37 -5.72
N LEU A 108 -4.86 -12.38 -6.34
CA LEU A 108 -3.49 -12.77 -6.00
C LEU A 108 -2.47 -11.64 -6.28
N ALA A 109 -2.64 -10.89 -7.38
CA ALA A 109 -1.75 -9.80 -7.74
C ALA A 109 -1.75 -8.67 -6.69
N PRO A 110 -2.91 -8.09 -6.29
CA PRO A 110 -2.94 -7.09 -5.24
C PRO A 110 -2.50 -7.65 -3.88
N ILE A 111 -2.82 -8.91 -3.52
CA ILE A 111 -2.38 -9.54 -2.26
C ILE A 111 -0.85 -9.60 -2.16
N VAL A 112 -0.18 -10.12 -3.19
CA VAL A 112 1.28 -10.23 -3.21
C VAL A 112 1.92 -8.85 -3.17
N THR A 113 1.40 -7.91 -3.97
CA THR A 113 1.86 -6.52 -3.97
C THR A 113 1.73 -5.89 -2.58
N HIS A 114 0.57 -6.06 -1.94
CA HIS A 114 0.31 -5.54 -0.61
C HIS A 114 1.30 -6.11 0.41
N ALA A 115 1.45 -7.44 0.46
CA ALA A 115 2.37 -8.09 1.39
C ALA A 115 3.81 -7.61 1.20
N VAL A 116 4.27 -7.47 -0.04
CA VAL A 116 5.62 -6.94 -0.34
C VAL A 116 5.75 -5.48 0.12
N CYS A 117 4.79 -4.61 -0.19
CA CYS A 117 4.80 -3.21 0.25
C CYS A 117 4.79 -3.08 1.78
N ASN A 118 4.04 -3.93 2.46
CA ASN A 118 4.02 -3.98 3.92
C ASN A 118 5.38 -4.43 4.50
N CYS A 119 6.01 -5.44 3.91
CA CYS A 119 7.33 -5.90 4.32
C CYS A 119 8.42 -4.84 4.14
N LEU A 120 8.38 -4.09 3.03
CA LEU A 120 9.38 -3.07 2.70
C LEU A 120 9.13 -1.74 3.42
N GLY A 121 7.86 -1.41 3.70
CA GLY A 121 7.46 -0.13 4.26
C GLY A 121 7.64 1.03 3.27
N LEU A 122 7.50 2.26 3.80
CA LEU A 122 7.70 3.47 3.01
C LEU A 122 9.20 3.74 2.78
N PRO A 123 9.56 4.33 1.62
CA PRO A 123 10.92 4.77 1.37
C PRO A 123 11.40 5.76 2.43
N LEU A 124 12.64 5.60 2.87
CA LEU A 124 13.23 6.32 4.00
C LEU A 124 13.72 7.72 3.61
N PHE A 125 12.94 8.49 2.84
CA PHE A 125 13.40 9.76 2.23
C PHE A 125 14.04 10.74 3.23
N ASN A 126 13.46 10.85 4.43
CA ASN A 126 13.97 11.74 5.48
C ASN A 126 15.30 11.26 6.09
N GLU A 127 15.52 9.93 6.12
CA GLU A 127 16.74 9.33 6.69
C GLU A 127 17.88 9.27 5.68
N ILE A 128 17.63 9.37 4.37
CA ILE A 128 18.71 9.31 3.36
C ILE A 128 19.75 10.43 3.61
N CYS A 129 19.29 11.60 4.07
CA CYS A 129 20.17 12.74 4.35
C CYS A 129 21.01 12.57 5.63
N THR A 130 20.66 11.63 6.53
CA THR A 130 21.37 11.41 7.79
C THR A 130 22.59 10.48 7.63
N PHE A 131 22.65 9.67 6.57
CA PHE A 131 23.79 8.78 6.30
C PHE A 131 25.09 9.56 6.05
N SER A 132 26.16 9.29 6.81
CA SER A 132 27.42 10.03 6.69
C SER A 132 28.12 9.85 5.32
N LYS A 133 28.03 8.66 4.72
CA LYS A 133 28.76 8.33 3.48
C LYS A 133 27.97 8.73 2.22
N ARG A 134 28.56 9.61 1.38
CA ARG A 134 27.97 10.06 0.10
C ARG A 134 27.58 8.90 -0.83
N TRP A 135 28.40 7.85 -0.88
CA TRP A 135 28.13 6.66 -1.70
C TRP A 135 26.84 5.94 -1.32
N GLN A 136 26.51 5.85 -0.03
CA GLN A 136 25.26 5.23 0.43
C GLN A 136 24.04 6.04 -0.01
N ARG A 137 24.12 7.38 0.07
CA ARG A 137 23.06 8.28 -0.40
C ARG A 137 22.86 8.14 -1.90
N LEU A 138 23.95 8.14 -2.66
CA LEU A 138 23.89 7.99 -4.10
C LEU A 138 23.25 6.65 -4.49
N LEU A 139 23.69 5.56 -3.87
CA LEU A 139 23.15 4.21 -4.11
C LEU A 139 21.65 4.13 -3.78
N LEU A 140 21.22 4.68 -2.65
CA LEU A 140 19.79 4.71 -2.29
C LEU A 140 18.95 5.49 -3.31
N TRP A 141 19.41 6.69 -3.70
CA TRP A 141 18.71 7.50 -4.70
C TRP A 141 18.67 6.83 -6.07
N THR A 142 19.78 6.22 -6.52
CA THR A 142 19.80 5.52 -7.81
C THR A 142 18.92 4.28 -7.80
N THR A 143 18.92 3.48 -6.73
CA THR A 143 18.04 2.31 -6.63
C THR A 143 16.56 2.72 -6.58
N TYR A 144 16.19 3.76 -5.83
CA TYR A 144 14.80 4.25 -5.84
C TYR A 144 14.38 4.79 -7.21
N GLY A 145 15.23 5.58 -7.86
CA GLY A 145 14.96 6.09 -9.20
C GLY A 145 14.83 4.98 -10.23
N LEU A 146 15.77 4.04 -10.26
CA LEU A 146 15.75 2.89 -11.16
C LEU A 146 14.52 2.00 -10.94
N GLY A 147 14.17 1.74 -9.67
CA GLY A 147 12.97 0.98 -9.32
C GLY A 147 11.68 1.66 -9.79
N MET A 148 11.58 2.98 -9.62
CA MET A 148 10.42 3.76 -10.10
C MET A 148 10.34 3.76 -11.64
N CYS A 149 11.46 3.96 -12.32
CA CYS A 149 11.51 3.90 -13.79
C CYS A 149 11.11 2.51 -14.31
N GLY A 150 11.65 1.45 -13.69
CA GLY A 150 11.30 0.07 -14.01
C GLY A 150 9.81 -0.21 -13.79
N PHE A 151 9.26 0.23 -12.66
CA PHE A 151 7.84 0.12 -12.36
C PHE A 151 6.97 0.82 -13.42
N ALA A 152 7.27 2.09 -13.74
CA ALA A 152 6.51 2.85 -14.72
C ALA A 152 6.58 2.24 -16.14
N ALA A 153 7.74 1.72 -16.52
CA ALA A 153 7.92 1.06 -17.82
C ALA A 153 7.22 -0.30 -17.90
N LEU A 154 7.17 -1.04 -16.79
CA LEU A 154 6.70 -2.43 -16.77
C LEU A 154 5.24 -2.58 -16.33
N VAL A 155 4.65 -1.60 -15.64
CA VAL A 155 3.27 -1.72 -15.14
C VAL A 155 2.28 -1.94 -16.29
N ALA A 156 2.29 -1.10 -17.32
CA ALA A 156 1.38 -1.21 -18.46
C ALA A 156 1.55 -2.51 -19.28
N PRO A 157 2.78 -2.95 -19.67
CA PRO A 157 2.92 -4.17 -20.45
C PRO A 157 2.60 -5.44 -19.65
N LEU A 158 2.86 -5.46 -18.34
CA LEU A 158 2.61 -6.62 -17.47
C LEU A 158 1.14 -6.73 -17.03
N THR A 159 0.38 -5.64 -16.99
CA THR A 159 -1.05 -5.68 -16.64
C THR A 159 -1.98 -5.80 -17.85
N ARG A 160 -1.44 -6.14 -19.03
CA ARG A 160 -2.27 -6.39 -20.22
C ARG A 160 -3.21 -7.57 -19.97
N LYS A 161 -4.51 -7.33 -20.14
CA LYS A 161 -5.57 -8.32 -19.93
C LYS A 161 -5.34 -9.63 -20.71
N GLU A 162 -4.76 -9.52 -21.91
CA GLU A 162 -4.44 -10.66 -22.78
C GLU A 162 -3.55 -11.72 -22.13
N LEU A 163 -2.68 -11.32 -21.18
CA LEU A 163 -1.79 -12.24 -20.48
C LEU A 163 -2.53 -13.13 -19.47
N TYR A 164 -3.70 -12.69 -19.02
CA TYR A 164 -4.45 -13.34 -17.94
C TYR A 164 -5.74 -14.03 -18.43
N GLN A 165 -6.16 -13.79 -19.67
CA GLN A 165 -7.38 -14.37 -20.27
C GLN A 165 -7.21 -15.80 -20.82
N LYS A 166 -6.01 -16.38 -20.76
CA LYS A 166 -5.70 -17.72 -21.31
C LYS A 166 -5.79 -18.88 -20.30
N TRP A 167 -6.36 -18.62 -19.13
CA TRP A 167 -6.56 -19.58 -18.05
C TRP A 167 -8.01 -19.49 -17.57
#